data_AF-A0A963NXG7-F1
#
_entry.id   AF-A0A963NXG7-F1
#
_cell.length_a   1.000
_cell.length_b   1.000
_cell.length_c   1.000
_cell.angle_alpha   90.00
_cell.angle_beta   90.00
_cell.angle_gamma   90.00
#
_symmetry.space_group_name_H-M   'P 1'
#
loop_
_entity.id
_entity.type
_entity.pdbx_description
1 polymer ?
#
loop_
_entity_poly.entity_id
_entity_poly.type
_entity_poly.pdbx_seq_one_letter_code
_entity_poly.pdbx_strand_id
1 'polypeptide(L)' 'MTRGSARDSVAALLVCGAVIVALSLGIRFTFGLFLQPVSMANGWGREVFGFAMAAQNLVWGLAQPFAGMAADR' A
#
# COMPACT_ATOMS: atom_id res chain seq x y z
N MET A 1 36.93 13.83 -4.26
CA MET A 1 35.82 14.53 -4.94
C MET A 1 34.59 13.64 -5.23
N THR A 2 34.38 12.49 -4.55
CA THR A 2 33.28 11.55 -4.86
C THR A 2 32.11 11.54 -3.84
N ARG A 3 32.16 12.31 -2.75
CA ARG A 3 31.11 12.32 -1.71
C ARG A 3 29.80 13.03 -2.11
N GLY A 4 29.83 13.90 -3.13
CA GLY A 4 28.64 14.64 -3.60
C GLY A 4 27.61 13.73 -4.28
N SER A 5 28.05 12.94 -5.27
CA SER A 5 27.16 12.09 -6.07
C SER A 5 26.45 11.00 -5.27
N ALA A 6 27.12 10.39 -4.27
CA ALA A 6 26.50 9.37 -3.42
C ALA A 6 25.35 9.94 -2.56
N ARG A 7 25.47 11.19 -2.11
CA ARG A 7 24.44 11.84 -1.28
C ARG A 7 23.19 12.19 -2.09
N ASP A 8 23.38 12.60 -3.35
CA ASP A 8 22.27 12.89 -4.27
C ASP A 8 21.54 11.60 -4.68
N SER A 9 22.26 10.50 -4.93
CA SER A 9 21.65 9.19 -5.19
C SER A 9 20.86 8.65 -4.00
N VAL A 10 21.38 8.80 -2.78
CA VAL A 10 20.66 8.40 -1.55
C VAL A 10 19.40 9.25 -1.37
N ALA A 11 19.48 10.57 -1.60
CA ALA A 11 18.32 11.45 -1.52
C ALA A 11 17.24 11.05 -2.55
N ALA A 12 17.63 10.71 -3.78
CA ALA A 12 16.70 10.22 -4.80
C ALA A 12 16.01 8.91 -4.38
N LEU A 13 16.75 7.94 -3.85
CA LEU A 13 16.20 6.68 -3.34
C LEU A 13 15.19 6.92 -2.20
N LEU A 14 15.51 7.82 -1.28
CA LEU A 14 14.62 8.18 -0.17
C LEU A 14 13.33 8.84 -0.67
N VAL A 15 13.42 9.75 -1.65
CA VAL A 15 12.24 10.38 -2.25
C VAL A 15 11.37 9.34 -2.98
N CYS A 16 11.98 8.46 -3.78
CA CYS A 16 11.25 7.38 -4.45
C CYS A 16 10.55 6.47 -3.44
N GLY A 17 11.25 6.02 -2.40
CA GLY A 17 10.68 5.21 -1.33
C GLY A 17 9.54 5.93 -0.59
N ALA A 18 9.73 7.21 -0.28
CA ALA A 18 8.71 8.03 0.37
C ALA A 18 7.44 8.18 -0.47
N VAL A 19 7.56 8.38 -1.79
CA VAL A 19 6.41 8.45 -2.70
C VAL A 19 5.68 7.11 -2.76
N ILE A 20 6.39 5.99 -2.88
CA ILE A 20 5.79 4.65 -2.89
C ILE A 20 5.01 4.40 -1.61
N VAL A 21 5.60 4.70 -0.45
CA VAL A 21 4.96 4.53 0.86
C VAL A 21 3.76 5.46 1.01
N ALA A 22 3.88 6.73 0.62
CA ALA A 22 2.80 7.71 0.70
C ALA A 22 1.59 7.30 -0.13
N LEU A 23 1.80 6.83 -1.36
CA LEU A 23 0.73 6.32 -2.21
C LEU A 23 0.08 5.05 -1.62
N SER A 24 0.91 4.11 -1.12
CA SER A 24 0.43 2.86 -0.52
C SER A 24 -0.43 3.09 0.72
N LEU A 25 0.00 3.99 1.62
CA LEU A 25 -0.77 4.37 2.80
C LEU A 25 -2.01 5.19 2.43
N GLY A 26 -1.90 6.09 1.46
CA GLY A 26 -3.02 6.90 0.98
C GLY A 26 -4.21 6.05 0.51
N ILE A 27 -3.94 5.03 -0.31
CA ILE A 27 -4.97 4.08 -0.76
C ILE A 27 -5.59 3.34 0.44
N ARG A 28 -4.76 2.88 1.39
CA ARG A 28 -5.25 2.18 2.60
C ARG A 28 -6.15 3.04 3.48
N PHE A 29 -5.83 4.33 3.66
CA PHE A 29 -6.68 5.26 4.40
C PHE A 29 -8.00 5.54 3.68
N THR A 30 -7.97 5.52 2.36
CA THR A 30 -9.13 5.84 1.52
C THR A 30 -10.26 4.82 1.66
N PHE A 31 -9.97 3.54 1.96
CA PHE A 31 -11.01 2.52 2.17
C PHE A 31 -12.03 2.89 3.25
N GLY A 32 -11.62 3.61 4.30
CA GLY A 32 -12.52 4.08 5.35
C GLY A 32 -13.47 5.18 4.88
N LEU A 33 -12.99 6.11 4.06
CA LEU A 33 -13.78 7.21 3.49
C LEU A 33 -14.83 6.70 2.50
N PHE A 34 -14.49 5.65 1.74
CA PHE A 34 -15.37 5.10 0.71
C PHE A 34 -16.31 4.00 1.23
N LEU A 35 -16.18 3.57 2.49
CA LEU A 35 -17.04 2.53 3.07
C LEU A 35 -18.52 2.89 2.99
N GLN A 36 -18.89 4.10 3.43
CA GLN A 36 -20.27 4.57 3.45
C GLN A 36 -20.86 4.81 2.05
N PRO A 37 -20.20 5.53 1.12
CA PRO A 37 -20.74 5.73 -0.22
C PRO A 37 -20.77 4.45 -1.06
N VAL A 38 -19.79 3.54 -0.93
CA VAL A 38 -19.79 2.26 -1.67
C VAL A 38 -20.88 1.32 -1.15
N SER A 39 -21.08 1.30 0.17
CA SER A 39 -22.17 0.55 0.83
C SER A 39 -23.54 1.03 0.35
N MET A 40 -23.77 2.35 0.30
CA MET A 40 -25.04 2.89 -0.19
C MET A 40 -25.24 2.72 -1.70
N ALA A 41 -24.19 2.91 -2.51
CA ALA A 41 -24.29 2.80 -3.97
C ALA A 41 -24.57 1.38 -4.47
N ASN A 42 -24.02 0.36 -3.80
CA ASN A 42 -24.24 -1.05 -4.16
C ASN A 42 -25.31 -1.75 -3.30
N GLY A 43 -25.91 -1.03 -2.34
CA GLY A 43 -26.82 -1.62 -1.35
C GLY A 43 -26.17 -2.67 -0.43
N TRP A 44 -24.84 -2.66 -0.34
CA TRP A 44 -24.09 -3.63 0.45
C TRP A 44 -24.06 -3.24 1.92
N GLY A 45 -24.31 -4.20 2.82
CA GLY A 45 -24.11 -4.00 4.25
C GLY A 45 -22.63 -3.86 4.62
N ARG A 46 -22.36 -3.37 5.84
CA ARG A 46 -20.99 -3.25 6.41
C ARG A 46 -20.24 -4.58 6.45
N GLU A 47 -20.97 -5.68 6.47
CA GLU A 47 -20.46 -7.06 6.52
C GLU A 47 -19.67 -7.43 5.27
N VAL A 48 -20.16 -7.07 4.09
CA VAL A 48 -19.50 -7.36 2.80
C VAL A 48 -18.18 -6.60 2.70
N PHE A 49 -18.17 -5.34 3.12
CA PHE A 49 -16.97 -4.50 3.12
C PHE A 49 -15.93 -5.01 4.13
N GLY A 50 -16.38 -5.37 5.34
CA GLY A 50 -15.52 -5.98 6.37
C GLY A 50 -14.91 -7.30 5.91
N PHE A 51 -15.70 -8.16 5.26
CA PHE A 51 -15.21 -9.42 4.69
C PHE A 51 -14.17 -9.18 3.58
N ALA A 52 -14.42 -8.24 2.67
CA ALA A 52 -13.46 -7.87 1.63
C ALA A 52 -12.13 -7.36 2.21
N MET A 53 -12.19 -6.52 3.25
CA MET A 53 -10.99 -6.03 3.94
C MET A 53 -10.25 -7.15 4.69
N ALA A 54 -10.97 -8.09 5.31
CA ALA A 54 -10.36 -9.25 5.95
C ALA A 54 -9.64 -10.15 4.92
N ALA A 55 -10.31 -10.45 3.80
CA ALA A 55 -9.71 -11.21 2.69
C ALA A 55 -8.48 -10.49 2.11
N GLN A 56 -8.55 -9.18 1.92
CA GLN A 56 -7.41 -8.38 1.45
C GLN A 56 -6.21 -8.51 2.39
N ASN A 57 -6.41 -8.45 3.71
CA ASN A 57 -5.32 -8.60 4.69
C ASN A 57 -4.69 -10.00 4.65
N LEU A 58 -5.52 -11.04 4.48
CA LEU A 58 -5.03 -12.42 4.35
C LEU A 58 -4.20 -12.59 3.08
N VAL A 59 -4.70 -12.11 1.93
CA VAL A 59 -3.99 -12.17 0.65
C VAL A 59 -2.68 -11.38 0.74
N TRP A 60 -2.69 -10.20 1.37
CA TRP A 60 -1.46 -9.43 1.59
C TRP A 60 -0.43 -10.22 2.40
N GLY A 61 -0.83 -10.79 3.55
CA GLY A 61 0.05 -11.59 4.39
C GLY A 61 0.62 -12.82 3.67
N LEU A 62 -0.22 -13.51 2.89
CA LEU A 62 0.22 -14.66 2.08
C LEU A 62 1.15 -14.25 0.93
N ALA A 63 0.98 -13.05 0.36
CA ALA A 63 1.80 -12.55 -0.74
C ALA A 63 3.18 -12.03 -0.28
N GLN A 64 3.33 -11.62 0.99
CA GLN A 64 4.60 -11.09 1.51
C GLN A 64 5.83 -11.99 1.29
N PRO A 65 5.83 -13.30 1.57
CA PRO A 65 7.00 -14.15 1.33
C PRO A 65 7.38 -14.22 -0.16
N PHE A 66 6.40 -14.24 -1.06
CA PHE A 66 6.66 -14.26 -2.51
C PHE A 66 7.24 -12.93 -2.99
N ALA A 67 6.70 -11.81 -2.51
CA ALA A 67 7.21 -10.48 -2.82
C ALA A 67 8.64 -10.29 -2.26
N GLY A 68 8.92 -10.76 -1.05
CA GLY A 68 10.26 -10.73 -0.45
C GLY A 68 11.25 -11.56 -1.25
N MET A 69 10.89 -12.80 -1.60
CA MET A 69 11.72 -13.65 -2.47
C MET A 69 11.93 -13.05 -3.87
N ALA A 70 10.99 -12.24 -4.38
CA ALA A 70 11.13 -11.55 -5.66
C ALA A 70 11.99 -10.29 -5.57
N ALA A 71 12.00 -9.61 -4.43
CA ALA A 71 12.81 -8.42 -4.17
C ALA A 71 14.28 -8.75 -3.85
N ASP A 72 14.56 -9.95 -3.35
CA ASP A 72 15.92 -10.44 -3.08
C ASP A 72 16.74 -10.77 -4.35
N ARG A 73 16.13 -10.67 -5.54
CA ARG A 73 16.77 -10.94 -6.85
C ARG A 73 16.86 -9.66 -7.67
#